data_AF-A0ABD5WMC9-F1
#
_entry.id   AF-A0ABD5WMC9-F1
#
_cell.length_a   1.000
_cell.length_b   1.000
_cell.length_c   1.000
_cell.angle_alpha   90.00
_cell.angle_beta   90.00
_cell.angle_gamma   90.00
#
_symmetry.space_group_name_H-M   'P 1'
#
loop_
_entity.id
_entity.type
_entity.pdbx_description
1 polymer ?
#
loop_
_entity_poly.entity_id
_entity_poly.type
_entity_poly.pdbx_seq_one_letter_code
_entity_poly.pdbx_strand_id
1 'polypeptide(L)'
;MRERLGVLVSSLSDDVELVNRTLDADDGVFSVVAATIATNHASQLQEIAAVRDEFGDSVSAEVDDVLDALQTHLLQIDVARNYFKTVYVQKELAYLSRVLLYVGVPAIVVDGLALVFYNALGAVTVPALAVYAVVAVGVVVGFGPLAILFAFVLRLAWVAQRTATVAPFSSDRYRP
;
A
#
# COMPACT_ATOMS: atom_id res chain seq x y z
N MET A 1 -19.01 -23.76 20.92
CA MET A 1 -17.55 -24.03 21.05
C MET A 1 -16.96 -24.70 19.81
N ARG A 2 -17.28 -25.96 19.49
CA ARG A 2 -16.69 -26.68 18.33
C ARG A 2 -16.92 -26.01 16.96
N GLU A 3 -18.10 -25.40 16.76
CA GLU A 3 -18.44 -24.71 15.51
C GLU A 3 -17.61 -23.44 15.30
N ARG A 4 -17.44 -22.61 16.33
CA ARG A 4 -16.59 -21.39 16.28
C ARG A 4 -15.10 -21.72 16.11
N LEU A 5 -14.62 -22.76 16.79
CA LEU A 5 -13.26 -23.29 16.57
C LEU A 5 -13.07 -23.80 15.13
N GLY A 6 -14.09 -24.42 14.53
CA GLY A 6 -14.07 -24.84 13.14
C GLY A 6 -13.94 -23.67 12.16
N VAL A 7 -14.65 -22.57 12.41
CA VAL A 7 -14.59 -21.35 11.59
C VAL A 7 -13.21 -20.66 11.69
N LEU A 8 -12.62 -20.62 12.90
CA LEU A 8 -11.28 -20.06 13.07
C LEU A 8 -10.22 -20.86 12.32
N VAL A 9 -10.27 -22.19 12.44
CA VAL A 9 -9.33 -23.12 11.75
C VAL A 9 -9.51 -23.07 10.24
N SER A 10 -10.74 -22.98 9.73
CA SER A 10 -10.96 -22.84 8.29
C SER A 10 -10.41 -21.52 7.76
N SER A 11 -10.60 -20.41 8.48
CA SER A 11 -10.05 -19.11 8.04
C SER A 11 -8.51 -19.09 8.03
N LEU A 12 -7.88 -19.72 9.03
CA LEU A 12 -6.42 -19.87 9.07
C LEU A 12 -5.91 -20.78 7.95
N SER A 13 -6.65 -21.84 7.63
CA SER A 13 -6.30 -22.75 6.53
C SER A 13 -6.42 -22.06 5.18
N ASP A 14 -7.48 -21.27 4.97
CA ASP A 14 -7.69 -20.46 3.77
C ASP A 14 -6.58 -19.41 3.60
N ASP A 15 -6.16 -18.75 4.69
CA ASP A 15 -5.03 -17.80 4.68
C ASP A 15 -3.73 -18.50 4.26
N VAL A 16 -3.45 -19.71 4.77
CA VAL A 16 -2.26 -20.51 4.40
C VAL A 16 -2.31 -20.95 2.93
N GLU A 17 -3.49 -21.32 2.43
CA GLU A 17 -3.67 -21.76 1.04
C GLU A 17 -3.53 -20.60 0.03
N LEU A 18 -3.93 -19.39 0.45
CA LEU A 18 -3.71 -18.15 -0.31
C LEU A 18 -2.21 -17.83 -0.43
N VAL A 19 -1.48 -17.98 0.68
CA VAL A 19 -0.02 -17.80 0.71
C VAL A 19 0.67 -18.80 -0.21
N ASN A 20 0.27 -20.07 -0.15
CA ASN A 20 0.85 -21.12 -0.97
C ASN A 20 0.62 -20.93 -2.47
N ARG A 21 -0.58 -20.46 -2.86
CA ARG A 21 -0.84 -20.12 -4.27
C ARG A 21 -0.08 -18.88 -4.76
N THR A 22 0.20 -17.94 -3.87
CA THR A 22 1.00 -16.75 -4.20
C THR A 22 2.49 -17.08 -4.29
N LEU A 23 2.95 -18.06 -3.51
CA LEU A 23 4.30 -18.64 -3.59
C LEU A 23 4.59 -19.27 -4.96
N ASP A 24 3.61 -19.93 -5.57
CA ASP A 24 3.77 -20.60 -6.88
C ASP A 24 3.70 -19.64 -8.08
N ALA A 25 3.29 -18.38 -7.88
CA ALA A 25 2.95 -17.46 -8.96
C ALA A 25 3.98 -16.33 -9.22
N ASP A 26 4.98 -16.11 -8.35
CA ASP A 26 5.82 -14.89 -8.40
C ASP A 26 7.28 -15.10 -7.93
N ASP A 27 8.27 -14.58 -8.67
CA ASP A 27 9.72 -14.73 -8.40
C ASP A 27 10.27 -13.83 -7.27
N GLY A 28 9.42 -13.00 -6.67
CA GLY A 28 9.82 -12.02 -5.66
C GLY A 28 9.58 -12.53 -4.24
N VAL A 29 10.64 -12.96 -3.53
CA VAL A 29 10.57 -13.28 -2.08
C VAL A 29 9.88 -12.16 -1.27
N PHE A 30 10.01 -10.91 -1.71
CA PHE A 30 9.37 -9.75 -1.08
C PHE A 30 7.86 -9.61 -1.38
N SER A 31 7.37 -9.97 -2.58
CA SER A 31 5.93 -9.89 -2.92
C SER A 31 5.13 -10.97 -2.18
N VAL A 32 5.71 -12.16 -2.07
CA VAL A 32 5.19 -13.29 -1.30
C VAL A 32 5.06 -12.98 0.19
N VAL A 33 6.13 -12.43 0.79
CA VAL A 33 6.12 -12.06 2.22
C VAL A 33 5.11 -10.94 2.46
N ALA A 34 5.01 -9.96 1.57
CA ALA A 34 4.02 -8.90 1.67
C ALA A 34 2.56 -9.39 1.51
N ALA A 35 2.30 -10.37 0.64
CA ALA A 35 0.97 -10.95 0.42
C ALA A 35 0.50 -11.80 1.62
N THR A 36 1.40 -12.60 2.18
CA THR A 36 1.16 -13.36 3.44
C THR A 36 0.81 -12.43 4.59
N ILE A 37 1.47 -11.28 4.61
CA ILE A 37 1.28 -10.25 5.61
C ILE A 37 0.23 -9.22 5.15
N ALA A 38 -0.65 -9.54 4.18
CA ALA A 38 -1.79 -8.68 3.80
C ALA A 38 -3.14 -9.17 4.34
N THR A 39 -3.22 -10.41 4.86
CA THR A 39 -4.43 -11.04 5.42
C THR A 39 -4.90 -10.41 6.75
N ASN A 40 -6.18 -10.13 6.93
CA ASN A 40 -6.64 -9.39 8.11
C ASN A 40 -6.70 -10.27 9.37
N HIS A 41 -5.77 -10.08 10.31
CA HIS A 41 -5.73 -10.82 11.57
C HIS A 41 -6.41 -10.11 12.75
N ALA A 42 -6.89 -8.88 12.54
CA ALA A 42 -7.54 -8.11 13.61
C ALA A 42 -8.86 -8.75 14.06
N SER A 43 -9.63 -9.32 13.13
CA SER A 43 -10.86 -10.06 13.46
C SER A 43 -10.56 -11.36 14.23
N GLN A 44 -9.45 -12.04 13.91
CA GLN A 44 -9.03 -13.28 14.57
C GLN A 44 -8.60 -13.00 16.03
N LEU A 45 -7.83 -11.93 16.27
CA LEU A 45 -7.46 -11.49 17.62
C LEU A 45 -8.67 -11.09 18.47
N GLN A 46 -9.66 -10.43 17.85
CA GLN A 46 -10.87 -10.00 18.54
C GLN A 46 -11.79 -11.18 18.89
N GLU A 47 -11.81 -12.21 18.04
CA GLU A 47 -12.55 -13.44 18.29
C GLU A 47 -11.90 -14.30 19.39
N ILE A 48 -10.57 -14.36 19.46
CA ILE A 48 -9.84 -15.01 20.57
C ILE A 48 -10.20 -14.33 21.91
N ALA A 49 -10.17 -13.00 21.94
CA ALA A 49 -10.55 -12.24 23.14
C ALA A 49 -12.02 -12.48 23.54
N ALA A 50 -12.93 -12.53 22.56
CA ALA A 50 -14.36 -12.80 22.81
C ALA A 50 -14.61 -14.21 23.34
N VAL A 51 -13.92 -15.24 22.83
CA VAL A 51 -14.03 -16.62 23.32
C VAL A 51 -13.53 -16.73 24.76
N ARG A 52 -12.49 -16.00 25.11
CA ARG A 52 -11.93 -15.99 26.47
C ARG A 52 -12.83 -15.29 27.48
N ASP A 53 -13.46 -14.19 27.07
CA ASP A 53 -14.42 -13.43 27.89
C ASP A 53 -15.74 -14.20 28.09
N GLU A 54 -16.17 -14.97 27.07
CA GLU A 54 -17.45 -15.71 27.10
C GLU A 54 -17.33 -17.09 27.79
N PHE A 55 -16.17 -17.73 27.76
CA PHE A 55 -15.99 -19.12 28.22
C PHE A 55 -14.92 -19.32 29.30
N GLY A 56 -14.31 -18.26 29.85
CA GLY A 56 -13.13 -18.30 30.72
C GLY A 56 -13.13 -19.37 31.83
N ASP A 57 -14.26 -19.65 32.49
CA ASP A 57 -14.35 -20.65 33.56
C ASP A 57 -14.55 -22.11 33.06
N SER A 58 -14.77 -22.30 31.76
CA SER A 58 -15.09 -23.59 31.12
C SER A 58 -14.03 -24.06 30.11
N VAL A 59 -13.00 -23.26 29.88
CA VAL A 59 -11.88 -23.55 28.97
C VAL A 59 -10.83 -24.37 29.75
N SER A 60 -10.38 -25.50 29.19
CA SER A 60 -9.32 -26.28 29.83
C SER A 60 -7.99 -25.55 29.75
N ALA A 61 -7.08 -25.80 30.71
CA ALA A 61 -5.76 -25.18 30.75
C ALA A 61 -4.97 -25.37 29.43
N GLU A 62 -5.06 -26.54 28.79
CA GLU A 62 -4.41 -26.76 27.49
C GLU A 62 -4.97 -25.89 26.36
N VAL A 63 -6.25 -25.50 26.41
CA VAL A 63 -6.86 -24.65 25.39
C VAL A 63 -6.50 -23.18 25.60
N ASP A 64 -6.38 -22.72 26.85
CA ASP A 64 -5.94 -21.34 27.14
C ASP A 64 -4.47 -21.14 26.72
N ASP A 65 -3.59 -22.12 26.98
CA ASP A 65 -2.17 -22.08 26.56
C ASP A 65 -2.02 -22.00 25.03
N VAL A 66 -2.84 -22.75 24.28
CA VAL A 66 -2.83 -22.72 22.81
C VAL A 66 -3.35 -21.38 22.28
N LEU A 67 -4.36 -20.80 22.91
CA LEU A 67 -4.90 -19.49 22.53
C LEU A 67 -3.89 -18.36 22.81
N ASP A 68 -3.15 -18.43 23.91
CA ASP A 68 -2.10 -17.44 24.26
C ASP A 68 -0.91 -17.50 23.27
N ALA A 69 -0.49 -18.71 22.91
CA ALA A 69 0.50 -18.91 21.87
C ALA A 69 0.02 -18.36 20.51
N LEU A 70 -1.23 -18.64 20.13
CA LEU A 70 -1.83 -18.13 18.89
C LEU A 70 -1.90 -16.60 18.89
N GLN A 71 -2.33 -15.99 20.01
CA GLN A 71 -2.39 -14.55 20.18
C GLN A 71 -1.01 -13.91 20.02
N THR A 72 0.02 -14.49 20.65
CA THR A 72 1.40 -14.00 20.57
C THR A 72 1.91 -14.02 19.13
N HIS A 73 1.69 -15.11 18.41
CA HIS A 73 2.09 -15.23 17.01
C HIS A 73 1.34 -14.25 16.10
N LEU A 74 0.03 -14.09 16.27
CA LEU A 74 -0.77 -13.12 15.51
C LEU A 74 -0.32 -11.68 15.74
N LEU A 75 0.07 -11.34 16.98
CA LEU A 75 0.59 -10.01 17.31
C LEU A 75 1.94 -9.74 16.64
N GLN A 76 2.82 -10.74 16.60
CA GLN A 76 4.12 -10.64 15.89
C GLN A 76 3.92 -10.43 14.38
N ILE A 77 2.94 -11.11 13.78
CA ILE A 77 2.59 -10.93 12.37
C ILE A 77 2.05 -9.50 12.13
N ASP A 78 1.27 -8.94 13.06
CA ASP A 78 0.77 -7.57 12.94
C ASP A 78 1.89 -6.51 13.03
N VAL A 79 2.87 -6.71 13.90
CA VAL A 79 4.06 -5.85 13.95
C VAL A 79 4.85 -5.94 12.65
N ALA A 80 5.09 -7.15 12.14
CA ALA A 80 5.78 -7.37 10.87
C ALA A 80 5.04 -6.66 9.72
N ARG A 81 3.70 -6.71 9.72
CA ARG A 81 2.85 -6.04 8.73
C ARG A 81 3.02 -4.55 8.67
N ASN A 82 3.01 -3.89 9.82
CA ASN A 82 3.18 -2.45 9.87
C ASN A 82 4.59 -2.04 9.42
N TYR A 83 5.60 -2.86 9.73
CA TYR A 83 6.95 -2.67 9.17
C TYR A 83 6.97 -2.81 7.64
N PHE A 84 6.43 -3.89 7.08
CA PHE A 84 6.43 -4.11 5.62
C PHE A 84 5.60 -3.08 4.86
N LYS A 85 4.45 -2.64 5.40
CA LYS A 85 3.68 -1.52 4.84
C LYS A 85 4.54 -0.27 4.72
N THR A 86 5.31 0.03 5.75
CA THR A 86 6.22 1.19 5.77
C THR A 86 7.31 1.05 4.70
N VAL A 87 7.97 -0.11 4.63
CA VAL A 87 9.01 -0.41 3.64
C VAL A 87 8.47 -0.32 2.20
N TYR A 88 7.26 -0.84 1.96
CA TYR A 88 6.58 -0.75 0.67
C TYR A 88 6.36 0.71 0.25
N VAL A 89 5.80 1.53 1.14
CA VAL A 89 5.57 2.97 0.86
C VAL A 89 6.88 3.67 0.56
N GLN A 90 7.94 3.40 1.34
CA GLN A 90 9.26 3.98 1.09
C GLN A 90 9.82 3.58 -0.29
N LYS A 91 9.71 2.31 -0.67
CA LYS A 91 10.16 1.82 -1.98
C LYS A 91 9.41 2.48 -3.13
N GLU A 92 8.09 2.61 -2.98
CA GLU A 92 7.22 3.21 -3.99
C GLU A 92 7.50 4.72 -4.15
N LEU A 93 7.79 5.43 -3.05
CA LEU A 93 8.24 6.83 -3.07
C LEU A 93 9.61 7.00 -3.73
N ALA A 94 10.56 6.11 -3.43
CA ALA A 94 11.88 6.12 -4.06
C ALA A 94 11.79 5.86 -5.57
N TYR A 95 10.94 4.91 -5.99
CA TYR A 95 10.65 4.65 -7.39
C TYR A 95 10.03 5.88 -8.08
N LEU A 96 9.02 6.50 -7.48
CA LEU A 96 8.42 7.72 -8.01
C LEU A 96 9.45 8.83 -8.17
N SER A 97 10.25 9.09 -7.13
CA SER A 97 11.30 10.11 -7.17
C SER A 97 12.25 9.88 -8.34
N ARG A 98 12.65 8.64 -8.56
CA ARG A 98 13.51 8.27 -9.69
C ARG A 98 12.83 8.49 -11.05
N VAL A 99 11.56 8.10 -11.19
CA VAL A 99 10.78 8.35 -12.42
C VAL A 99 10.62 9.85 -12.67
N LEU A 100 10.27 10.63 -11.65
CA LEU A 100 10.14 12.08 -11.76
C LEU A 100 11.47 12.74 -12.12
N LEU A 101 12.59 12.25 -11.63
CA LEU A 101 13.89 12.76 -12.01
C LEU A 101 14.22 12.42 -13.47
N TYR A 102 13.94 11.18 -13.91
CA TYR A 102 14.17 10.75 -15.29
C TYR A 102 13.25 11.41 -16.32
N VAL A 103 12.03 11.82 -15.96
CA VAL A 103 11.11 12.49 -16.88
C VAL A 103 11.18 14.00 -16.72
N GLY A 104 11.29 14.49 -15.49
CA GLY A 104 11.31 15.91 -15.14
C GLY A 104 12.56 16.64 -15.58
N VAL A 105 13.75 16.06 -15.37
CA VAL A 105 14.99 16.72 -15.80
C VAL A 105 15.02 16.90 -17.32
N PRO A 106 14.77 15.87 -18.15
CA PRO A 106 14.69 16.06 -19.60
C PRO A 106 13.59 17.04 -20.02
N ALA A 107 12.41 17.02 -19.38
CA ALA A 107 11.35 17.95 -19.70
C ALA A 107 11.79 19.41 -19.51
N ILE A 108 12.39 19.74 -18.36
CA ILE A 108 12.89 21.08 -18.07
C ILE A 108 14.00 21.48 -19.05
N VAL A 109 14.91 20.56 -19.40
CA VAL A 109 15.99 20.83 -20.35
C VAL A 109 15.43 21.11 -21.75
N VAL A 110 14.46 20.32 -22.23
CA VAL A 110 13.83 20.49 -23.53
C VAL A 110 13.11 21.84 -23.60
N ASP A 111 12.31 22.17 -22.58
CA ASP A 111 11.58 23.44 -22.53
C ASP A 111 12.53 24.63 -22.42
N GLY A 112 13.57 24.52 -21.59
CA GLY A 112 14.61 25.54 -21.46
C GLY A 112 15.36 25.79 -22.78
N LEU A 113 15.75 24.72 -23.47
CA LEU A 113 16.36 24.83 -24.80
C LEU A 113 15.40 25.45 -25.81
N ALA A 114 14.12 25.06 -25.81
CA ALA A 114 13.12 25.63 -26.70
C ALA A 114 13.01 27.16 -26.51
N LEU A 115 13.04 27.64 -25.26
CA LEU A 115 13.03 29.08 -24.95
C LEU A 115 14.32 29.79 -25.41
N VAL A 116 15.49 29.18 -25.20
CA VAL A 116 16.78 29.73 -25.64
C VAL A 116 16.82 29.83 -27.18
N PHE A 117 16.42 28.77 -27.88
CA PHE A 117 16.34 28.76 -29.34
C PHE A 117 15.34 29.79 -29.86
N TYR A 118 14.17 29.91 -29.22
CA TYR A 118 13.18 30.91 -29.57
C TYR A 118 13.75 32.33 -29.47
N ASN A 119 14.51 32.64 -28.41
CA ASN A 119 15.14 33.94 -28.25
C ASN A 119 16.28 34.16 -29.27
N ALA A 120 17.08 33.13 -29.55
CA ALA A 120 18.21 33.21 -30.48
C ALA A 120 17.79 33.39 -31.96
N LEU A 121 16.60 32.93 -32.35
CA LEU A 121 16.07 33.07 -33.70
C LEU A 121 15.77 34.53 -34.10
N GLY A 122 15.70 35.47 -33.15
CA GLY A 122 15.63 36.90 -33.43
C GLY A 122 14.45 37.28 -34.36
N ALA A 123 14.74 38.01 -35.45
CA ALA A 123 13.76 38.50 -36.42
C ALA A 123 13.46 37.51 -37.57
N VAL A 124 13.87 36.24 -37.46
CA VAL A 124 13.53 35.23 -38.47
C VAL A 124 12.03 34.97 -38.45
N THR A 125 11.40 35.08 -39.61
CA THR A 125 9.96 34.82 -39.77
C THR A 125 9.73 33.30 -39.72
N VAL A 126 9.41 32.78 -38.54
CA VAL A 126 9.01 31.39 -38.35
C VAL A 126 7.51 31.26 -38.68
N PRO A 127 7.08 30.24 -39.46
CA PRO A 127 5.66 30.01 -39.71
C PRO A 127 4.89 29.83 -38.40
N ALA A 128 3.76 30.54 -38.25
CA ALA A 128 2.96 30.50 -37.02
C ALA A 128 2.56 29.07 -36.60
N LEU A 129 2.25 28.21 -37.57
CA LEU A 129 1.92 26.80 -37.33
C LEU A 129 3.06 26.03 -36.62
N ALA A 130 4.32 26.30 -36.99
CA ALA A 130 5.47 25.66 -36.36
C ALA A 130 5.64 26.12 -34.91
N VAL A 131 5.40 27.40 -34.63
CA VAL A 131 5.43 27.95 -33.27
C VAL A 131 4.34 27.30 -32.41
N TYR A 132 3.10 27.21 -32.91
CA TYR A 132 2.02 26.55 -32.17
C TYR A 132 2.31 25.07 -31.89
N ALA A 133 2.89 24.35 -32.85
CA ALA A 133 3.27 22.95 -32.65
C ALA A 133 4.33 22.80 -31.56
N VAL A 134 5.38 23.63 -31.57
CA VAL A 134 6.44 23.61 -30.54
C VAL A 134 5.88 23.93 -29.17
N VAL A 135 5.01 24.96 -29.06
CA VAL A 135 4.36 25.31 -27.79
C VAL A 135 3.48 24.17 -27.28
N ALA A 136 2.68 23.55 -28.14
CA ALA A 136 1.84 22.43 -27.76
C ALA A 136 2.68 21.23 -27.26
N VAL A 137 3.78 20.90 -27.93
CA VAL A 137 4.70 19.85 -27.50
C VAL A 137 5.38 20.22 -26.18
N GLY A 138 5.86 21.45 -26.02
CA GLY A 138 6.48 21.92 -24.78
C GLY A 138 5.51 21.86 -23.60
N VAL A 139 4.24 22.23 -23.79
CA VAL A 139 3.21 22.06 -22.76
C VAL A 139 3.05 20.58 -22.40
N VAL A 140 2.93 19.67 -23.35
CA VAL A 140 2.79 18.23 -23.04
C VAL A 140 4.02 17.69 -22.30
N VAL A 141 5.22 18.06 -22.74
CA VAL A 141 6.48 17.62 -22.15
C VAL A 141 6.65 18.18 -20.73
N GLY A 142 6.45 19.49 -20.54
CA GLY A 142 6.57 20.16 -19.25
C GLY A 142 5.53 19.71 -18.22
N PHE A 143 4.31 19.40 -18.66
CA PHE A 143 3.26 18.86 -17.77
C PHE A 143 3.39 17.35 -17.51
N GLY A 144 4.18 16.60 -18.30
CA GLY A 144 4.37 15.16 -18.14
C GLY A 144 4.77 14.72 -16.72
N PRO A 145 5.84 15.28 -16.12
CA PRO A 145 6.25 14.97 -14.75
C PRO A 145 5.16 15.29 -13.72
N LEU A 146 4.45 16.41 -13.90
CA LEU A 146 3.36 16.81 -13.02
C LEU A 146 2.19 15.82 -13.11
N ALA A 147 1.85 15.36 -14.31
CA ALA A 147 0.81 14.37 -14.53
C ALA A 147 1.16 13.03 -13.86
N ILE A 148 2.43 12.59 -13.94
CA ILE A 148 2.92 11.39 -13.26
C ILE A 148 2.79 11.54 -11.74
N LEU A 149 3.25 12.67 -11.19
CA LEU A 149 3.12 12.97 -9.77
C LEU A 149 1.65 12.95 -9.33
N PHE A 150 0.78 13.59 -10.10
CA PHE A 150 -0.64 13.69 -9.81
C PHE A 150 -1.31 12.30 -9.80
N ALA A 151 -1.07 11.48 -10.83
CA ALA A 151 -1.58 10.12 -10.90
C ALA A 151 -1.09 9.26 -9.71
N PHE A 152 0.17 9.43 -9.31
CA PHE A 152 0.73 8.75 -8.15
C PHE A 152 0.03 9.14 -6.86
N VAL A 153 -0.13 10.44 -6.62
CA VAL A 153 -0.78 10.97 -5.41
C VAL A 153 -2.22 10.48 -5.34
N LEU A 154 -2.97 10.49 -6.46
CA LEU A 154 -4.32 9.94 -6.51
C LEU A 154 -4.37 8.45 -6.20
N ARG A 155 -3.45 7.65 -6.76
CA ARG A 155 -3.35 6.21 -6.47
C ARG A 155 -3.09 5.98 -4.98
N LEU A 156 -2.15 6.71 -4.39
CA LEU A 156 -1.82 6.59 -2.98
C LEU A 156 -2.98 7.05 -2.09
N ALA A 157 -3.65 8.16 -2.43
CA ALA A 157 -4.81 8.66 -1.71
C ALA A 157 -5.97 7.67 -1.75
N TRP A 158 -6.24 7.06 -2.89
CA TRP A 158 -7.28 6.04 -3.03
C TRP A 158 -6.98 4.79 -2.19
N VAL A 159 -5.73 4.32 -2.19
CA VAL A 159 -5.29 3.19 -1.34
C VAL A 159 -5.42 3.56 0.13
N ALA A 160 -4.93 4.74 0.53
CA ALA A 160 -5.02 5.22 1.89
C ALA A 160 -6.48 5.31 2.38
N GLN A 161 -7.37 5.86 1.55
CA GLN A 161 -8.80 5.96 1.84
C GLN A 161 -9.47 4.60 2.01
N ARG A 162 -9.03 3.59 1.24
CA ARG A 162 -9.55 2.22 1.35
C ARG A 162 -9.02 1.46 2.57
N THR A 163 -7.85 1.85 3.09
CA THR A 163 -7.27 1.28 4.33
C THR A 163 -7.60 2.08 5.59
N ALA A 164 -8.21 3.26 5.45
CA ALA A 164 -8.65 4.09 6.55
C ALA A 164 -9.94 3.55 7.17
N THR A 165 -9.93 2.30 7.65
CA THR A 165 -10.89 1.86 8.66
C THR A 165 -10.51 2.51 9.97
N VAL A 166 -11.10 3.68 10.24
CA VAL A 166 -11.19 4.21 11.60
C VAL A 166 -12.06 3.23 12.36
N ALA A 167 -11.45 2.39 13.20
CA ALA A 167 -12.22 1.63 14.18
C ALA A 167 -13.05 2.65 14.98
N PRO A 168 -14.38 2.51 15.09
CA PRO A 168 -15.16 3.41 15.91
C PRO A 168 -14.62 3.26 17.33
N PHE A 169 -14.00 4.31 17.85
CA PHE A 169 -13.67 4.39 19.26
C PHE A 169 -14.99 4.40 20.03
N SER A 170 -15.53 3.22 20.34
CA SER A 170 -16.63 3.11 21.29
C SER A 170 -16.03 3.25 22.69
N SER A 171 -16.28 4.39 23.33
CA SER A 171 -15.89 4.69 24.70
C SER A 171 -16.64 3.87 25.77
N ASP A 172 -17.38 2.83 25.39
CA ASP A 172 -18.25 2.06 26.29
C ASP A 172 -17.64 0.71 26.68
N ARG A 173 -16.63 0.75 27.58
CA ARG A 173 -16.39 -0.26 28.64
C ARG A 173 -15.10 0.07 29.40
N TYR A 174 -15.16 1.09 30.24
CA TYR A 174 -14.35 1.14 31.46
C TYR A 174 -15.34 1.04 32.63
N ARG A 175 -15.52 -0.17 33.17
CA ARG A 175 -16.14 -0.35 34.48
C ARG A 175 -15.02 -0.70 35.47
N PRO A 176 -14.81 0.11 36.52
CA PRO A 176 -13.84 -0.17 37.57
C PRO A 176 -14.21 -1.40 38.40
#